data_AF-G0NJF8-F1
#
_entry.id   AF-G0NJF8-F1
#
_cell.length_a   1.000
_cell.length_b   1.000
_cell.length_c   1.000
_cell.angle_alpha   90.00
_cell.angle_beta   90.00
_cell.angle_gamma   90.00
#
_symmetry.space_group_name_H-M   'P 1'
#
loop_
_entity.id
_entity.type
_entity.pdbx_description
1 polymer ?
#
loop_
_entity_poly.entity_id
_entity_poly.type
_entity_poly.pdbx_seq_one_letter_code
_entity_poly.pdbx_strand_id
1 'polypeptide(L)'
;MMGIPDQQVAREWIFKTYPQVRRFDSEDHPIFVVAYDSVARDWIGIRMIISVLIVGIEGLIFIILLVWKMKTAARKMTMSEKTLAAQRAFLRAVYMQVSIPAAIMATPQIAMIVIGYLNLNTPEMNSIAYMLMSIHGASATVIMLYCHKPYREFIKGMLRGKLRRVLQKWTPSVTGT
;
A
#
# COMPACT_ATOMS: atom_id res chain seq x y z
N MET A 1 10.41 19.36 22.20
CA MET A 1 10.93 19.14 20.83
C MET A 1 11.28 17.68 20.71
N MET A 2 10.74 16.96 19.71
CA MET A 2 11.16 15.59 19.37
C MET A 2 12.56 15.65 18.75
N GLY A 3 13.58 15.75 19.60
CA GLY A 3 14.96 15.51 19.22
C GLY A 3 15.26 14.02 19.30
N ILE A 4 16.24 13.56 18.52
CA ILE A 4 16.84 12.24 18.72
C ILE A 4 17.30 12.17 20.19
N PRO A 5 16.86 11.17 20.97
CA PRO A 5 17.28 11.06 22.37
C PRO A 5 18.76 10.74 22.47
N ASP A 6 19.36 11.04 23.62
CA ASP A 6 20.70 10.56 23.95
C ASP A 6 20.74 9.02 23.81
N GLN A 7 21.60 8.53 22.93
CA GLN A 7 21.59 7.13 22.55
C GLN A 7 22.14 6.22 23.65
N GLN A 8 23.00 6.70 24.55
CA GLN A 8 23.49 5.88 25.66
C GLN A 8 22.34 5.60 26.63
N VAL A 9 21.66 6.66 27.07
CA VAL A 9 20.52 6.55 28.00
C VAL A 9 19.36 5.77 27.37
N ALA A 10 19.04 6.05 26.10
CA ALA A 10 17.93 5.40 25.41
C ALA A 10 18.17 3.90 25.18
N ARG A 11 19.40 3.50 24.84
CA ARG A 11 19.77 2.09 24.66
C ARG A 11 19.79 1.36 25.99
N GLU A 12 20.34 1.95 27.04
CA GLU A 12 20.28 1.38 28.40
C GLU A 12 18.84 1.11 28.83
N TRP A 13 17.94 2.08 28.62
CA TRP A 13 16.52 1.91 28.93
C TRP A 13 15.88 0.78 28.11
N ILE A 14 16.13 0.72 26.80
CA ILE A 14 15.57 -0.32 25.93
C ILE A 14 16.09 -1.71 26.32
N PHE A 15 17.39 -1.87 26.59
CA PHE A 15 17.96 -3.17 26.96
C PHE A 15 17.53 -3.63 28.34
N LYS A 16 17.20 -2.70 29.25
CA LYS A 16 16.59 -3.02 30.54
C LYS A 16 15.12 -3.43 30.39
N THR A 17 14.37 -2.72 29.55
CA THR A 17 12.91 -2.92 29.39
C THR A 17 12.58 -4.11 28.49
N TYR A 18 13.38 -4.32 27.45
CA TYR A 18 13.25 -5.41 26.48
C TYR A 18 14.59 -6.12 26.29
N PRO A 19 15.04 -6.94 27.27
CA PRO A 19 16.33 -7.62 27.21
C PRO A 19 16.53 -8.46 25.94
N GLN A 20 15.44 -9.02 25.40
CA GLN A 20 15.46 -9.79 24.17
C GLN A 20 15.92 -9.01 22.95
N VAL A 21 15.82 -7.68 22.95
CA VAL A 21 16.22 -6.82 21.84
C VAL A 21 17.74 -6.76 21.69
N ARG A 22 18.48 -7.02 22.78
CA ARG A 22 19.95 -7.03 22.79
C ARG A 22 20.55 -8.02 21.79
N ARG A 23 19.82 -9.07 21.41
CA ARG A 23 20.24 -10.03 20.37
C ARG A 23 20.38 -9.42 18.97
N PHE A 24 19.73 -8.29 18.73
CA PHE A 24 19.78 -7.56 17.46
C PHE A 24 20.82 -6.44 17.47
N ASP A 25 21.53 -6.24 18.58
CA ASP A 25 22.55 -5.20 18.75
C ASP A 25 23.94 -5.78 18.49
N SER A 26 24.76 -5.06 17.74
CA SER A 26 26.16 -5.43 17.48
C SER A 26 27.01 -4.18 17.30
N GLU A 27 28.35 -4.32 17.36
CA GLU A 27 29.26 -3.18 17.14
C GLU A 27 29.12 -2.63 15.70
N ASP A 28 28.95 -3.52 14.71
CA ASP A 28 28.77 -3.13 13.31
C ASP A 28 27.37 -2.57 13.01
N HIS A 29 26.36 -3.01 13.77
CA HIS A 29 24.96 -2.61 13.60
C HIS A 29 24.32 -2.28 14.96
N PRO A 30 24.63 -1.10 15.54
CA PRO A 30 24.06 -0.70 16.80
C PRO A 30 22.59 -0.33 16.64
N ILE A 31 21.76 -0.75 17.60
CA ILE A 31 20.35 -0.39 17.63
C ILE A 31 20.22 1.11 17.89
N PHE A 32 19.56 1.78 16.95
CA PHE A 32 19.27 3.20 17.04
C PHE A 32 17.88 3.42 17.63
N VAL A 33 17.81 4.16 18.73
CA VAL A 33 16.57 4.40 19.46
C VAL A 33 15.99 5.75 19.09
N VAL A 34 14.84 5.73 18.41
CA VAL A 34 14.17 6.94 17.94
C VAL A 34 13.26 7.54 19.01
N ALA A 35 12.62 6.70 19.82
CA ALA A 35 11.73 7.11 20.90
C ALA A 35 11.65 6.02 21.96
N TYR A 36 11.66 6.39 23.24
CA TYR A 36 11.58 5.44 24.35
C TYR A 36 10.75 5.95 25.53
N ASP A 37 10.60 7.27 25.69
CA ASP A 37 9.76 7.87 26.72
C ASP A 37 8.26 7.83 26.36
N SER A 38 7.42 7.92 27.38
CA SER A 38 5.95 7.87 27.23
C SER A 38 5.40 9.04 26.42
N VAL A 39 5.98 10.22 26.55
CA VAL A 39 5.53 11.41 25.83
C VAL A 39 5.75 11.23 24.33
N ALA A 40 6.94 10.77 23.90
CA ALA A 40 7.23 10.47 22.51
C ALA A 40 6.31 9.38 21.95
N ARG A 41 6.00 8.34 22.74
CA ARG A 41 5.04 7.29 22.36
C ARG A 41 3.64 7.85 22.10
N ASP A 42 3.14 8.69 23.00
CA ASP A 42 1.81 9.29 22.88
C ASP A 42 1.73 10.19 21.63
N TRP A 43 2.77 10.99 21.38
CA TRP A 43 2.85 11.81 20.16
C TRP A 43 2.91 10.98 18.88
N ILE A 44 3.62 9.85 18.87
CA ILE A 44 3.63 8.93 17.73
C ILE A 44 2.22 8.37 17.49
N GLY A 45 1.52 7.95 18.55
CA GLY A 45 0.14 7.47 18.47
C GLY A 45 -0.83 8.53 17.92
N ILE A 46 -0.76 9.75 18.46
CA ILE A 46 -1.56 10.89 17.98
C ILE A 46 -1.29 11.16 16.50
N ARG A 47 -0.02 11.20 16.09
CA ARG A 47 0.34 11.39 14.67
C ARG A 47 -0.23 10.29 13.78
N MET A 48 -0.14 9.03 14.20
CA MET A 48 -0.71 7.90 13.45
C MET A 48 -2.22 8.04 13.27
N ILE A 49 -2.95 8.42 14.34
CA ILE A 49 -4.39 8.64 14.28
C ILE A 49 -4.73 9.78 13.31
N ILE A 50 -4.04 10.92 13.43
CA ILE A 50 -4.23 12.07 12.54
C ILE A 50 -3.98 11.67 11.08
N SER A 51 -2.89 10.95 10.79
CA SER A 51 -2.60 10.50 9.42
C SER A 51 -3.67 9.58 8.85
N VAL A 52 -4.19 8.64 9.64
CA VAL A 52 -5.29 7.75 9.23
C VAL A 52 -6.56 8.56 8.96
N LEU A 53 -6.89 9.53 9.81
CA LEU A 53 -8.04 10.40 9.63
C LEU A 53 -7.93 11.25 8.36
N ILE A 54 -6.78 11.87 8.11
CA ILE A 54 -6.55 12.69 6.90
C ILE A 54 -6.76 11.85 5.64
N VAL A 55 -6.07 10.71 5.53
CA VAL A 55 -6.18 9.83 4.37
C VAL A 55 -7.60 9.28 4.21
N GLY A 56 -8.26 8.95 5.32
CA GLY A 56 -9.66 8.51 5.32
C GLY A 56 -10.63 9.58 4.81
N ILE A 57 -10.47 10.83 5.27
CA ILE A 57 -11.27 11.97 4.83
C ILE A 57 -11.03 12.28 3.36
N GLU A 58 -9.78 12.31 2.90
CA GLU A 58 -9.44 12.52 1.48
C GLU A 58 -10.07 11.45 0.59
N GLY A 59 -9.95 10.18 1.00
CA GLY A 59 -10.57 9.06 0.30
C GLY A 59 -12.10 9.18 0.22
N LEU A 60 -12.74 9.56 1.33
CA LEU A 60 -14.19 9.76 1.38
C LEU A 60 -14.64 10.91 0.47
N ILE A 61 -13.96 12.07 0.54
CA ILE A 61 -14.24 13.23 -0.32
C ILE A 61 -14.11 12.83 -1.79
N PHE A 62 -13.03 12.13 -2.15
CA PHE A 62 -12.80 11.67 -3.51
C PHE A 62 -13.94 10.77 -4.00
N ILE A 63 -14.37 9.78 -3.21
CA ILE A 63 -15.48 8.89 -3.55
C ILE A 63 -16.78 9.68 -3.73
N ILE A 64 -17.09 10.60 -2.81
CA ILE A 64 -18.31 11.42 -2.86
C ILE A 64 -18.34 12.26 -4.15
N LEU A 65 -17.25 12.99 -4.43
CA LEU A 65 -17.15 13.82 -5.63
C LEU A 65 -17.27 12.99 -6.90
N LEU A 66 -16.65 11.81 -6.94
CA LEU A 66 -16.67 10.92 -8.08
C LEU A 66 -18.08 10.37 -8.36
N VAL A 67 -18.77 9.88 -7.32
CA VAL A 67 -20.16 9.41 -7.42
C VAL A 67 -21.08 10.55 -7.85
N TRP A 68 -20.92 11.74 -7.27
CA TRP A 68 -21.75 12.90 -7.58
C TRP A 68 -21.60 13.35 -9.03
N LYS A 69 -20.37 13.46 -9.53
CA LYS A 69 -20.09 13.81 -10.94
C LYS A 69 -20.70 12.80 -11.90
N MET A 70 -20.63 11.52 -11.56
CA MET A 70 -21.18 10.45 -12.40
C MET A 70 -22.69 10.40 -12.46
N LYS A 71 -23.34 10.56 -11.31
CA LYS A 71 -24.80 10.71 -11.26
C LYS A 71 -25.25 11.92 -12.07
N THR A 72 -24.51 13.02 -11.98
CA THR A 72 -24.80 14.25 -12.74
C THR A 72 -24.65 14.05 -14.24
N ALA A 73 -23.57 13.41 -14.70
CA ALA A 73 -23.36 13.11 -16.12
C ALA A 73 -24.44 12.18 -16.70
N ALA A 74 -24.85 11.16 -15.93
CA ALA A 74 -25.94 10.27 -16.33
C ALA A 74 -27.28 11.02 -16.43
N ARG A 75 -27.59 11.87 -15.44
CA ARG A 75 -28.87 12.60 -15.38
C ARG A 75 -29.00 13.65 -16.47
N LYS A 76 -27.92 14.37 -16.79
CA LYS A 76 -27.95 15.44 -17.80
C LYS A 76 -27.88 14.90 -19.24
N MET A 77 -27.83 13.57 -19.44
CA MET A 77 -27.67 12.92 -20.74
C MET A 77 -26.56 13.55 -21.59
N THR A 78 -25.52 14.10 -20.96
CA THR A 78 -24.44 14.79 -21.68
C THR A 78 -23.57 13.82 -22.47
N MET A 79 -23.77 12.51 -22.27
CA MET A 79 -22.98 11.43 -22.83
C MET A 79 -23.89 10.35 -23.42
N SER A 80 -23.47 9.75 -24.53
CA SER A 80 -24.15 8.57 -25.09
C SER A 80 -24.15 7.39 -24.11
N GLU A 81 -25.08 6.45 -24.28
CA GLU A 81 -25.13 5.24 -23.46
C GLU A 81 -23.81 4.43 -23.50
N LYS A 82 -23.19 4.35 -24.68
CA LYS A 82 -21.89 3.67 -24.85
C LYS A 82 -20.79 4.33 -24.03
N THR A 83 -20.71 5.66 -24.06
CA THR A 83 -19.73 6.41 -23.26
C THR A 83 -20.01 6.26 -21.76
N LEU A 84 -21.28 6.30 -21.35
CA LEU A 84 -21.67 6.13 -19.95
C LEU A 84 -21.33 4.73 -19.43
N ALA A 85 -21.54 3.68 -20.23
CA ALA A 85 -21.15 2.31 -19.89
C ALA A 85 -19.62 2.19 -19.74
N ALA A 86 -18.85 2.82 -20.63
CA ALA A 86 -17.38 2.84 -20.54
C ALA A 86 -16.90 3.56 -19.26
N GLN A 87 -17.48 4.72 -18.93
CA GLN A 87 -17.16 5.46 -17.71
C GLN A 87 -17.50 4.66 -16.45
N ARG A 88 -18.66 4.00 -16.39
CA ARG A 88 -19.03 3.12 -15.26
C ARG A 88 -18.04 1.96 -15.09
N ALA A 89 -17.60 1.34 -16.19
CA ALA A 89 -16.60 0.27 -16.14
C ALA A 89 -15.24 0.77 -15.66
N PHE A 90 -14.79 1.93 -16.15
CA PHE A 90 -13.56 2.59 -15.70
C PHE A 90 -13.60 2.89 -14.20
N LEU A 91 -14.72 3.42 -13.70
CA LEU A 91 -14.86 3.74 -12.28
C LEU A 91 -14.88 2.51 -11.39
N ARG A 92 -15.53 1.43 -11.83
CA ARG A 92 -15.44 0.15 -11.13
C ARG A 92 -13.99 -0.31 -11.01
N ALA A 93 -13.19 -0.12 -12.06
CA ALA A 93 -11.75 -0.41 -12.02
C ALA A 93 -11.01 0.52 -11.05
N VAL A 94 -11.29 1.82 -11.05
CA VAL A 94 -10.72 2.78 -10.10
C VAL A 94 -11.07 2.43 -8.64
N TYR A 95 -12.33 2.06 -8.37
CA TYR A 95 -12.73 1.64 -7.03
C TYR A 95 -11.93 0.43 -6.55
N MET A 96 -11.76 -0.60 -7.39
CA MET A 96 -10.93 -1.76 -7.05
C MET A 96 -9.45 -1.39 -6.89
N GLN A 97 -8.92 -0.53 -7.76
CA GLN A 97 -7.53 -0.06 -7.71
C GLN A 97 -7.21 0.71 -6.43
N VAL A 98 -8.18 1.43 -5.87
CA VAL A 98 -8.00 2.17 -4.61
C VAL A 98 -8.29 1.26 -3.42
N SER A 99 -9.41 0.52 -3.44
CA SER A 99 -9.88 -0.21 -2.25
C SER A 99 -8.98 -1.38 -1.86
N ILE A 100 -8.43 -2.11 -2.83
CA ILE A 100 -7.65 -3.30 -2.53
C ILE A 100 -6.28 -2.95 -1.91
N PRO A 101 -5.46 -2.03 -2.49
CA PRO A 101 -4.22 -1.60 -1.83
C PRO A 101 -4.47 -0.89 -0.50
N ALA A 102 -5.56 -0.11 -0.40
CA ALA A 102 -5.95 0.52 0.85
C ALA A 102 -6.29 -0.53 1.92
N ALA A 103 -6.99 -1.61 1.57
CA ALA A 103 -7.26 -2.71 2.50
C ALA A 103 -5.97 -3.41 2.95
N ILE A 104 -5.06 -3.71 2.00
CA ILE A 104 -3.75 -4.32 2.31
C ILE A 104 -2.95 -3.45 3.30
N MET A 105 -2.99 -2.13 3.15
CA MET A 105 -2.33 -1.19 4.05
C MET A 105 -3.07 -1.04 5.39
N ALA A 106 -4.40 -0.94 5.36
CA ALA A 106 -5.22 -0.65 6.54
C ALA A 106 -5.27 -1.83 7.52
N THR A 107 -5.32 -3.08 7.04
CA THR A 107 -5.40 -4.26 7.91
C THR A 107 -4.26 -4.36 8.94
N PRO A 108 -2.96 -4.34 8.55
CA PRO A 108 -1.87 -4.37 9.52
C PRO A 108 -1.83 -3.11 10.38
N GLN A 109 -2.19 -1.94 9.83
CA GLN A 109 -2.20 -0.68 10.57
C GLN A 109 -3.24 -0.68 11.71
N ILE A 110 -4.47 -1.10 11.42
CA ILE A 110 -5.54 -1.20 12.44
C ILE A 110 -5.15 -2.24 13.50
N ALA A 111 -4.60 -3.39 13.09
CA ALA A 111 -4.14 -4.41 14.02
C ALA A 111 -3.05 -3.87 14.97
N MET A 112 -2.06 -3.14 14.47
CA MET A 112 -1.02 -2.53 15.30
C MET A 112 -1.58 -1.50 16.28
N ILE A 113 -2.55 -0.69 15.86
CA ILE A 113 -3.21 0.27 16.77
C ILE A 113 -3.88 -0.48 17.92
N VAL A 114 -4.68 -1.52 17.63
CA VAL A 114 -5.38 -2.30 18.66
C VAL A 114 -4.39 -3.01 19.59
N ILE A 115 -3.40 -3.71 19.05
CA ILE A 115 -2.38 -4.42 19.82
C ILE A 115 -1.57 -3.45 20.70
N GLY A 116 -1.22 -2.28 20.15
CA GLY A 116 -0.51 -1.22 20.88
C GLY A 116 -1.33 -0.67 22.03
N TYR A 117 -2.63 -0.43 21.85
CA TYR A 117 -3.53 0.00 22.94
C TYR A 117 -3.64 -1.04 24.07
N LEU A 118 -3.59 -2.33 23.73
CA LEU A 118 -3.59 -3.42 24.71
C LEU A 118 -2.22 -3.65 25.37
N ASN A 119 -1.18 -2.92 24.97
CA ASN A 119 0.22 -3.14 25.39
C ASN A 119 0.72 -4.56 25.12
N LEU A 120 0.23 -5.19 24.04
CA LEU A 120 0.61 -6.55 23.62
C LEU A 120 1.61 -6.54 22.45
N ASN A 121 2.15 -5.38 22.09
CA ASN A 121 3.05 -5.25 20.95
C ASN A 121 4.45 -5.77 21.28
N THR A 122 5.00 -6.59 20.38
CA THR A 122 6.42 -6.94 20.39
C THR A 122 7.14 -6.26 19.21
N PRO A 123 8.45 -5.98 19.32
CA PRO A 123 9.23 -5.45 18.19
C PRO A 123 9.11 -6.32 16.93
N GLU A 124 9.08 -7.65 17.09
CA GLU A 124 8.95 -8.61 16.00
C GLU A 124 7.61 -8.47 15.26
N MET A 125 6.51 -8.32 16.01
CA MET A 125 5.18 -8.09 15.44
C MET A 125 5.12 -6.79 14.66
N ASN A 126 5.74 -5.72 15.18
CA ASN A 126 5.79 -4.43 14.49
C ASN A 126 6.54 -4.56 13.14
N SER A 127 7.68 -5.26 13.11
CA SER A 127 8.43 -5.50 11.88
C SER A 127 7.62 -6.29 10.85
N ILE A 128 6.91 -7.34 11.26
CA ILE A 128 6.05 -8.12 10.36
C ILE A 128 4.90 -7.26 9.82
N ALA A 129 4.26 -6.46 10.67
CA ALA A 129 3.18 -5.58 10.26
C ALA A 129 3.65 -4.55 9.22
N TYR A 130 4.82 -3.93 9.44
CA TYR A 130 5.41 -3.00 8.46
C TYR A 130 5.79 -3.70 7.14
N MET A 131 6.28 -4.93 7.20
CA MET A 131 6.56 -5.73 6.00
C MET A 131 5.28 -5.99 5.20
N LEU A 132 4.21 -6.44 5.86
CA LEU A 132 2.90 -6.65 5.21
C LEU A 132 2.35 -5.35 4.63
N MET A 133 2.48 -4.25 5.39
CA MET A 133 2.05 -2.94 4.93
C MET A 133 2.81 -2.53 3.66
N SER A 134 4.12 -2.80 3.56
CA SER A 134 4.95 -2.43 2.40
C SER A 134 4.46 -3.01 1.05
N ILE A 135 3.68 -4.10 1.07
CA ILE A 135 3.17 -4.79 -0.12
C ILE A 135 2.10 -3.97 -0.85
N HIS A 136 1.48 -2.97 -0.20
CA HIS A 136 0.43 -2.14 -0.79
C HIS A 136 0.88 -1.46 -2.09
N GLY A 137 2.15 -1.00 -2.17
CA GLY A 137 2.68 -0.31 -3.34
C GLY A 137 2.75 -1.21 -4.57
N ALA A 138 3.36 -2.38 -4.43
CA ALA A 138 3.42 -3.38 -5.51
C ALA A 138 2.01 -3.84 -5.92
N SER A 139 1.13 -4.05 -4.93
CA SER A 139 -0.26 -4.44 -5.16
C SER A 139 -1.02 -3.38 -5.96
N ALA A 140 -0.84 -2.09 -5.65
CA ALA A 140 -1.47 -1.00 -6.38
C ALA A 140 -1.10 -1.00 -7.86
N THR A 141 0.17 -1.25 -8.19
CA THR A 141 0.63 -1.38 -9.58
C THR A 141 0.01 -2.60 -10.26
N VAL A 142 0.05 -3.78 -9.63
CA VAL A 142 -0.51 -5.01 -10.22
C VAL A 142 -2.00 -4.88 -10.48
N ILE A 143 -2.74 -4.32 -9.52
CA ILE A 143 -4.20 -4.14 -9.63
C ILE A 143 -4.54 -3.10 -10.69
N MET A 144 -3.76 -2.02 -10.81
CA MET A 144 -3.92 -1.05 -11.89
C MET A 144 -3.79 -1.73 -13.27
N LEU A 145 -2.77 -2.57 -13.46
CA LEU A 145 -2.59 -3.30 -14.72
C LEU A 145 -3.72 -4.32 -14.99
N TYR A 146 -4.26 -4.93 -13.93
CA TYR A 146 -5.31 -5.95 -14.03
C TYR A 146 -6.72 -5.38 -14.22
N CYS A 147 -7.09 -4.32 -13.51
CA CYS A 147 -8.47 -3.82 -13.50
C CYS A 147 -8.80 -2.98 -14.74
N HIS A 148 -7.80 -2.35 -15.36
CA HIS A 148 -8.00 -1.43 -16.47
C HIS A 148 -7.83 -2.12 -17.83
N LYS A 149 -8.91 -2.12 -18.61
CA LYS A 149 -8.95 -2.74 -19.95
C LYS A 149 -7.79 -2.30 -20.86
N PRO A 150 -7.44 -1.02 -21.00
CA PRO A 150 -6.34 -0.59 -21.88
C PRO A 150 -5.00 -1.25 -21.53
N TYR A 151 -4.67 -1.33 -20.23
CA TYR A 151 -3.43 -1.94 -19.77
C TYR A 151 -3.41 -3.45 -19.99
N ARG A 152 -4.52 -4.15 -19.72
CA ARG A 152 -4.62 -5.59 -20.03
C ARG A 152 -4.41 -5.90 -21.50
N GLU A 153 -5.04 -5.13 -22.40
CA GLU A 153 -4.91 -5.36 -23.83
C GLU A 153 -3.48 -5.06 -24.32
N PHE A 154 -2.84 -4.02 -23.78
CA PHE A 154 -1.43 -3.74 -24.04
C PHE A 154 -0.51 -4.90 -23.61
N ILE A 155 -0.67 -5.41 -22.39
CA ILE A 155 0.12 -6.53 -21.88
C ILE A 155 -0.10 -7.79 -22.72
N LYS A 156 -1.36 -8.12 -23.04
CA LYS A 156 -1.68 -9.26 -23.92
C LYS A 156 -1.03 -9.11 -25.29
N GLY A 157 -1.07 -7.91 -25.88
CA GLY A 157 -0.41 -7.63 -27.15
C GLY A 157 1.09 -7.87 -27.11
N MET A 158 1.76 -7.39 -26.05
CA MET A 158 3.19 -7.60 -25.84
C MET A 158 3.55 -9.07 -25.68
N LEU A 159 2.78 -9.83 -24.89
CA LEU A 159 2.98 -11.26 -24.67
C LEU A 159 2.76 -12.06 -25.95
N ARG A 160 1.70 -11.79 -26.71
CA ARG A 160 1.45 -12.41 -28.02
C ARG A 160 2.58 -12.12 -29.01
N GLY A 161 3.07 -10.88 -29.07
CA GLY A 161 4.19 -10.50 -29.94
C GLY A 161 5.52 -11.16 -29.54
N LYS A 162 5.77 -11.37 -28.24
CA LYS A 162 6.94 -12.14 -27.76
C LYS A 162 6.81 -13.62 -28.09
N LEU A 163 5.64 -14.22 -27.81
CA LEU A 163 5.38 -15.64 -28.09
C LEU A 163 5.50 -15.94 -29.59
N ARG A 164 4.96 -15.08 -30.46
CA ARG A 164 5.09 -15.21 -31.92
C ARG A 164 6.55 -15.19 -32.38
N ARG A 165 7.38 -14.31 -31.80
CA ARG A 165 8.83 -14.25 -32.12
C ARG A 165 9.58 -15.49 -31.64
N VAL A 166 9.25 -16.01 -30.46
CA VAL A 166 9.83 -17.27 -29.96
C VAL A 166 9.43 -18.42 -30.87
N LEU A 167 8.14 -18.56 -31.19
CA LEU A 167 7.66 -19.62 -32.09
C LEU A 167 8.33 -19.56 -33.47
N GLN A 168 8.45 -18.37 -34.07
CA GLN A 168 9.16 -18.20 -35.35
C GLN A 168 10.64 -18.59 -35.29
N LYS A 169 11.31 -18.42 -34.14
CA LYS A 169 12.70 -18.84 -33.95
C LYS A 169 12.85 -20.37 -33.90
N TRP A 170 11.81 -21.07 -33.43
CA TRP A 170 11.82 -22.52 -33.24
C TRP A 170 11.13 -23.31 -34.36
N THR A 171 10.39 -22.66 -35.25
CA THR A 171 9.94 -23.25 -36.51
C THR A 171 11.03 -23.05 -37.57
N PRO A 172 11.67 -24.12 -38.10
CA PRO A 172 12.52 -23.98 -39.27
C PRO A 172 11.66 -23.49 -40.44
N SER A 173 12.19 -22.55 -41.23
CA SER A 173 11.55 -22.11 -42.47
C SER A 173 11.50 -23.28 -43.44
N VAL A 174 10.36 -23.97 -43.51
CA VAL A 174 10.05 -24.89 -44.61
C VAL A 174 9.65 -24.02 -45.80
N THR A 175 10.65 -23.50 -46.48
CA THR A 175 10.49 -22.87 -47.80
C THR A 175 11.53 -23.47 -48.72
N GLY A 176 11.05 -24.21 -49.72
CA GLY A 176 11.75 -24.44 -50.97
C GLY A 176 12.10 -25.89 -51.30
N THR A 177 11.14 -26.62 -51.88
CA THR A 177 11.33 -27.42 -53.10
C THR A 177 10.06 -27.37 -53.91
#